data_AF-A0A6I2UD51-F1
#
_entry.id   AF-A0A6I2UD51-F1
#
_cell.length_a   1.000
_cell.length_b   1.000
_cell.length_c   1.000
_cell.angle_alpha   90.00
_cell.angle_beta   90.00
_cell.angle_gamma   90.00
#
_symmetry.space_group_name_H-M   'P 1'
#
loop_
_entity.id
_entity.type
_entity.pdbx_description
1 polymer ?
#
loop_
_entity_poly.entity_id
_entity_poly.type
_entity_poly.pdbx_seq_one_letter_code
_entity_poly.pdbx_strand_id
1 'polypeptide(L)'
;MPLKEKIVERVKSEAGEWPYLENLPDELHTLQFQRLYRENEDMYELFSYTSEERHLGFCAYFHQETEEYKVRVWIGLTEFCLLQFITASFETFQHHLQQYMEGAIHDLVVYNPDSMSYVTREMNITAWDYRALLPERLEGFELFITPEAPVRVLNGSYIVFDYSDFTLKSNFIIYYNEFRCEFFGEARILNIPEMNYVFDSKSLPELEEKLKAHLTDRLQEIRRRSLAAD
;
A
#
# COMPACT_ATOMS: atom_id res chain seq x y z
N MET A 1 16.81 12.80 -6.38
CA MET A 1 17.66 13.55 -7.34
C MET A 1 16.73 14.14 -8.39
N PRO A 2 16.86 15.41 -8.80
CA PRO A 2 15.92 15.99 -9.78
C PRO A 2 15.98 15.24 -11.13
N LEU A 3 14.87 15.27 -11.87
CA LEU A 3 14.80 14.70 -13.20
C LEU A 3 15.76 15.40 -14.18
N LYS A 4 16.36 14.62 -15.06
CA LYS A 4 17.18 15.10 -16.17
C LYS A 4 16.26 15.66 -17.23
N GLU A 5 16.62 16.81 -17.78
CA GLU A 5 15.84 17.52 -18.82
C GLU A 5 15.45 16.62 -20.00
N LYS A 6 16.40 15.79 -20.48
CA LYS A 6 16.15 14.81 -21.57
C LYS A 6 15.05 13.80 -21.24
N ILE A 7 14.90 13.41 -19.98
CA ILE A 7 13.85 12.48 -19.54
C ILE A 7 12.51 13.19 -19.57
N VAL A 8 12.44 14.42 -19.06
CA VAL A 8 11.21 15.23 -19.08
C VAL A 8 10.77 15.48 -20.53
N GLU A 9 11.69 15.82 -21.43
CA GLU A 9 11.40 15.99 -22.86
C GLU A 9 10.86 14.71 -23.51
N ARG A 10 11.47 13.56 -23.22
CA ARG A 10 10.99 12.26 -23.71
C ARG A 10 9.57 11.97 -23.23
N VAL A 11 9.32 12.07 -21.92
CA VAL A 11 8.00 11.75 -21.36
C VAL A 11 6.94 12.73 -21.87
N LYS A 12 7.25 14.01 -22.03
CA LYS A 12 6.33 14.98 -22.66
C LYS A 12 6.07 14.68 -24.12
N SER A 13 7.08 14.21 -24.87
CA SER A 13 6.89 13.80 -26.26
C SER A 13 6.04 12.54 -26.40
N GLU A 14 6.15 11.59 -25.46
CA GLU A 14 5.41 10.33 -25.48
C GLU A 14 3.98 10.49 -24.92
N ALA A 15 3.82 11.23 -23.82
CA ALA A 15 2.59 11.29 -23.02
C ALA A 15 1.98 12.69 -22.85
N GLY A 16 2.55 13.75 -23.42
CA GLY A 16 2.12 15.13 -23.19
C GLY A 16 0.74 15.49 -23.75
N GLU A 17 0.37 14.90 -24.89
CA GLU A 17 -0.97 14.99 -25.48
C GLU A 17 -1.58 13.59 -25.54
N TRP A 18 -1.92 13.02 -24.39
CA TRP A 18 -2.34 11.63 -24.29
C TRP A 18 -3.87 11.45 -24.41
N PRO A 19 -4.42 11.06 -25.57
CA PRO A 19 -5.87 11.04 -25.78
C PRO A 19 -6.58 9.98 -24.93
N TYR A 20 -5.85 8.97 -24.46
CA TYR A 20 -6.34 7.97 -23.52
C TYR A 20 -6.89 8.62 -22.25
N LEU A 21 -6.23 9.66 -21.71
CA LEU A 21 -6.65 10.33 -20.48
C LEU A 21 -7.94 11.14 -20.63
N GLU A 22 -8.37 11.44 -21.86
CA GLU A 22 -9.66 12.11 -22.12
C GLU A 22 -10.85 11.15 -22.05
N ASN A 23 -10.59 9.84 -22.11
CA ASN A 23 -11.63 8.81 -22.02
C ASN A 23 -11.74 8.20 -20.62
N LEU A 24 -10.89 8.63 -19.69
CA LEU A 24 -10.93 8.17 -18.31
C LEU A 24 -12.04 8.88 -17.54
N PRO A 25 -12.80 8.16 -16.70
CA PRO A 25 -13.84 8.78 -15.89
C PRO A 25 -13.23 9.66 -14.79
N ASP A 26 -13.93 10.72 -14.41
CA ASP A 26 -13.51 11.59 -13.31
C ASP A 26 -13.47 10.85 -11.95
N GLU A 27 -14.24 9.76 -11.83
CA GLU A 27 -14.27 8.89 -10.66
C GLU A 27 -14.24 7.41 -11.07
N LEU A 28 -13.44 6.60 -10.38
CA LEU A 28 -13.41 5.15 -10.52
C LEU A 28 -13.41 4.48 -9.15
N HIS A 29 -14.43 3.66 -8.86
CA HIS A 29 -14.62 2.97 -7.58
C HIS A 29 -14.37 3.88 -6.35
N THR A 30 -14.92 5.10 -6.32
CA THR A 30 -14.75 6.13 -5.25
C THR A 30 -13.42 6.88 -5.22
N LEU A 31 -12.46 6.55 -6.09
CA LEU A 31 -11.24 7.33 -6.24
C LEU A 31 -11.43 8.40 -7.31
N GLN A 32 -10.90 9.60 -7.05
CA GLN A 32 -11.03 10.75 -7.93
C GLN A 32 -9.82 10.87 -8.85
N PHE A 33 -10.08 11.13 -10.12
CA PHE A 33 -9.06 11.31 -11.14
C PHE A 33 -8.36 12.67 -11.00
N GLN A 34 -7.05 12.67 -11.22
CA GLN A 34 -6.27 13.90 -11.34
C GLN A 34 -5.21 13.76 -12.42
N ARG A 35 -5.16 14.73 -13.34
CA ARG A 35 -4.02 14.91 -14.25
C ARG A 35 -2.90 15.61 -13.51
N LEU A 36 -1.69 15.05 -13.55
CA LEU A 36 -0.56 15.51 -12.74
C LEU A 36 0.52 16.21 -13.58
N TYR A 37 1.07 15.51 -14.58
CA TYR A 37 2.15 16.00 -15.46
C TYR A 37 3.25 16.80 -14.74
N ARG A 38 3.72 16.30 -13.60
CA ARG A 38 4.65 17.01 -12.72
C ARG A 38 5.84 16.15 -12.31
N GLU A 39 6.93 16.81 -12.01
CA GLU A 39 8.13 16.19 -11.46
C GLU A 39 7.94 15.95 -9.95
N ASN A 40 8.32 14.76 -9.48
CA ASN A 40 8.34 14.39 -8.08
C ASN A 40 9.60 13.56 -7.82
N GLU A 41 10.62 14.18 -7.24
CA GLU A 41 11.94 13.59 -7.03
C GLU A 41 12.55 13.05 -8.34
N ASP A 42 12.69 11.73 -8.46
CA ASP A 42 13.20 11.01 -9.63
C ASP A 42 12.09 10.41 -10.51
N MET A 43 10.84 10.81 -10.25
CA MET A 43 9.64 10.38 -10.96
C MET A 43 9.00 11.52 -11.73
N TYR A 44 8.43 11.20 -12.89
CA TYR A 44 7.52 12.08 -13.62
C TYR A 44 6.09 11.52 -13.53
N GLU A 45 5.24 12.15 -12.72
CA GLU A 45 3.86 11.71 -12.48
C GLU A 45 2.94 12.13 -13.63
N LEU A 46 2.18 11.17 -14.16
CA LEU A 46 1.31 11.38 -15.33
C LEU A 46 -0.12 11.70 -14.87
N PHE A 47 -0.72 10.79 -14.13
CA PHE A 47 -2.07 10.93 -13.57
C PHE A 47 -2.23 10.03 -12.34
N SER A 48 -3.28 10.29 -11.58
CA SER A 48 -3.64 9.48 -10.41
C SER A 48 -5.15 9.29 -10.26
N TYR A 49 -5.50 8.26 -9.50
CA TYR A 49 -6.80 8.09 -8.86
C TYR A 49 -6.55 8.02 -7.35
N THR A 50 -7.17 8.88 -6.55
CA THR A 50 -6.89 8.95 -5.11
C THR A 50 -8.16 9.16 -4.28
N SER A 51 -8.09 8.76 -3.02
CA SER A 51 -9.07 9.11 -1.98
C SER A 51 -8.29 9.45 -0.71
N GLU A 52 -8.23 10.75 -0.39
CA GLU A 52 -7.57 11.22 0.83
C GLU A 52 -8.30 10.71 2.09
N GLU A 53 -9.64 10.73 2.07
CA GLU A 53 -10.48 10.23 3.16
C GLU A 53 -10.22 8.76 3.48
N ARG A 54 -10.02 7.92 2.45
CA ARG A 54 -9.79 6.48 2.61
C ARG A 54 -8.31 6.11 2.69
N HIS A 55 -7.41 7.08 2.53
CA HIS A 55 -5.97 6.86 2.42
C HIS A 55 -5.59 5.83 1.34
N LEU A 56 -6.25 5.91 0.17
CA LEU A 56 -6.02 5.03 -0.97
C LEU A 56 -5.50 5.82 -2.17
N GLY A 57 -4.70 5.19 -3.00
CA GLY A 57 -4.49 5.71 -4.33
C GLY A 57 -3.67 4.86 -5.27
N PHE A 58 -3.68 5.34 -6.52
CA PHE A 58 -3.07 4.78 -7.70
C PHE A 58 -2.41 5.93 -8.45
N CYS A 59 -1.15 5.80 -8.82
CA CYS A 59 -0.44 6.83 -9.59
C CYS A 59 0.39 6.18 -10.70
N ALA A 60 0.14 6.60 -11.93
CA ALA A 60 0.95 6.26 -13.10
C ALA A 60 2.10 7.26 -13.23
N TYR A 61 3.31 6.76 -13.44
CA TYR A 61 4.51 7.60 -13.50
C TYR A 61 5.60 6.98 -14.36
N PHE A 62 6.55 7.81 -14.78
CA PHE A 62 7.82 7.38 -15.35
C PHE A 62 8.93 7.50 -14.31
N HIS A 63 9.75 6.47 -14.15
CA HIS A 63 10.83 6.41 -13.18
C HIS A 63 12.18 6.58 -13.87
N GLN A 64 12.94 7.61 -13.51
CA GLN A 64 14.18 7.95 -14.20
C GLN A 64 15.28 6.89 -14.04
N GLU A 65 15.47 6.34 -12.84
CA GLU A 65 16.64 5.47 -12.61
C GLU A 65 16.54 4.14 -13.34
N THR A 66 15.31 3.65 -13.55
CA THR A 66 15.07 2.39 -14.28
C THR A 66 14.59 2.61 -15.72
N GLU A 67 14.35 3.87 -16.11
CA GLU A 67 13.85 4.28 -17.42
C GLU A 67 12.54 3.58 -17.87
N GLU A 68 11.66 3.31 -16.89
CA GLU A 68 10.41 2.56 -17.07
C GLU A 68 9.19 3.37 -16.67
N TYR A 69 8.09 3.14 -17.37
CA TYR A 69 6.74 3.46 -16.91
C TYR A 69 6.30 2.44 -15.85
N LYS A 70 5.63 2.94 -14.82
CA LYS A 70 5.22 2.19 -13.64
C LYS A 70 3.90 2.71 -13.10
N VAL A 71 3.28 1.88 -12.27
CA VAL A 71 2.14 2.24 -11.44
C VAL A 71 2.49 1.94 -10.00
N ARG A 72 2.40 2.94 -9.14
CA ARG A 72 2.42 2.75 -7.69
C ARG A 72 1.01 2.83 -7.14
N VAL A 73 0.74 2.03 -6.12
CA VAL A 73 -0.49 2.07 -5.33
C VAL A 73 -0.14 2.23 -3.86
N TRP A 74 -1.03 2.85 -3.10
CA TRP A 74 -0.90 2.92 -1.66
C TRP A 74 -2.23 2.67 -0.96
N ILE A 75 -2.11 2.07 0.22
CA ILE A 75 -3.19 1.84 1.19
C ILE A 75 -2.66 2.19 2.57
N GLY A 76 -3.28 3.19 3.18
CA GLY A 76 -2.76 3.79 4.41
C GLY A 76 -1.38 4.38 4.17
N LEU A 77 -0.40 3.91 4.95
CA LEU A 77 1.02 4.30 4.81
C LEU A 77 1.87 3.28 4.05
N THR A 78 1.25 2.22 3.51
CA THR A 78 1.95 1.19 2.73
C THR A 78 1.84 1.50 1.24
N GLU A 79 2.99 1.65 0.58
CA GLU A 79 3.10 1.91 -0.86
C GLU A 79 3.88 0.78 -1.55
N PHE A 80 3.45 0.39 -2.76
CA PHE A 80 4.18 -0.56 -3.59
C PHE A 80 3.88 -0.39 -5.09
N CYS A 81 4.78 -0.92 -5.93
CA CYS A 81 4.64 -0.89 -7.38
C CYS A 81 3.93 -2.15 -7.89
N LEU A 82 3.00 -1.97 -8.83
CA LEU A 82 2.30 -3.07 -9.49
C LEU A 82 3.14 -3.61 -10.66
N LEU A 83 3.59 -4.86 -10.53
CA LEU A 83 4.55 -5.48 -11.44
C LEU A 83 4.09 -5.53 -12.90
N GLN A 84 2.78 -5.74 -13.12
CA GLN A 84 2.20 -5.84 -14.45
C GLN A 84 2.30 -4.55 -15.26
N PHE A 85 2.56 -3.39 -14.63
CA PHE A 85 2.69 -2.12 -15.35
C PHE A 85 4.14 -1.70 -15.60
N ILE A 86 5.13 -2.45 -15.11
CA ILE A 86 6.54 -2.11 -15.27
C ILE A 86 6.96 -2.38 -16.72
N THR A 87 7.26 -1.32 -17.48
CA THR A 87 7.72 -1.45 -18.87
C THR A 87 8.42 -0.19 -19.37
N ALA A 88 9.45 -0.34 -20.20
CA ALA A 88 10.11 0.79 -20.86
C ALA A 88 9.31 1.36 -22.06
N SER A 89 8.33 0.62 -22.58
CA SER A 89 7.54 1.01 -23.76
C SER A 89 6.24 1.71 -23.35
N PHE A 90 6.07 2.96 -23.79
CA PHE A 90 4.85 3.73 -23.54
C PHE A 90 3.60 3.08 -24.16
N GLU A 91 3.71 2.50 -25.37
CA GLU A 91 2.61 1.80 -26.03
C GLU A 91 2.15 0.58 -25.21
N THR A 92 3.12 -0.22 -24.74
CA THR A 92 2.84 -1.37 -23.86
C THR A 92 2.23 -0.91 -22.54
N PHE A 93 2.72 0.19 -21.98
CA PHE A 93 2.19 0.77 -20.74
C PHE A 93 0.72 1.17 -20.89
N GLN A 94 0.37 1.89 -21.96
CA GLN A 94 -1.01 2.25 -22.26
C GLN A 94 -1.88 1.00 -22.43
N HIS A 95 -1.39 -0.01 -23.14
CA HIS A 95 -2.13 -1.27 -23.29
C HIS A 95 -2.40 -1.94 -21.93
N HIS A 96 -1.41 -1.99 -21.05
CA HIS A 96 -1.58 -2.54 -19.71
C HIS A 96 -2.58 -1.73 -18.87
N LEU A 97 -2.56 -0.39 -18.95
CA LEU A 97 -3.57 0.46 -18.31
C LEU A 97 -4.98 0.13 -18.79
N GLN A 98 -5.18 0.00 -20.10
CA GLN A 98 -6.48 -0.36 -20.67
C GLN A 98 -6.98 -1.73 -20.24
N GLN A 99 -6.07 -2.70 -20.01
CA GLN A 99 -6.44 -4.06 -19.65
C GLN A 99 -6.63 -4.25 -18.14
N TYR A 100 -5.84 -3.59 -17.31
CA TYR A 100 -5.70 -3.97 -15.89
C TYR A 100 -5.98 -2.85 -14.89
N MET A 101 -6.11 -1.58 -15.31
CA MET A 101 -6.23 -0.45 -14.38
C MET A 101 -7.52 -0.52 -13.54
N GLU A 102 -8.67 -0.78 -14.17
CA GLU A 102 -9.95 -0.83 -13.45
C GLU A 102 -9.95 -1.95 -12.40
N GLY A 103 -9.49 -3.15 -12.77
CA GLY A 103 -9.34 -4.26 -11.81
C GLY A 103 -8.37 -3.93 -10.67
N ALA A 104 -7.25 -3.28 -10.97
CA ALA A 104 -6.29 -2.88 -9.93
C ALA A 104 -6.87 -1.83 -8.96
N ILE A 105 -7.66 -0.87 -9.45
CA ILE A 105 -8.35 0.12 -8.61
C ILE A 105 -9.49 -0.54 -7.83
N HIS A 106 -10.25 -1.44 -8.45
CA HIS A 106 -11.27 -2.23 -7.76
C HIS A 106 -10.68 -3.00 -6.58
N ASP A 107 -9.58 -3.74 -6.80
CA ASP A 107 -8.93 -4.54 -5.76
C ASP A 107 -8.32 -3.70 -4.63
N LEU A 108 -8.02 -2.42 -4.88
CA LEU A 108 -7.58 -1.46 -3.87
C LEU A 108 -8.73 -0.99 -2.97
N VAL A 109 -9.95 -0.94 -3.51
CA VAL A 109 -11.13 -0.37 -2.83
C VAL A 109 -11.99 -1.45 -2.18
N VAL A 110 -12.08 -2.61 -2.83
CA VAL A 110 -13.00 -3.68 -2.47
C VAL A 110 -12.19 -4.91 -2.13
N TYR A 111 -12.30 -5.34 -0.87
CA TYR A 111 -11.76 -6.61 -0.46
C TYR A 111 -12.44 -7.76 -1.21
N ASN A 112 -11.63 -8.58 -1.87
CA ASN A 112 -12.07 -9.76 -2.60
C ASN A 112 -11.55 -11.05 -1.92
N PRO A 113 -12.39 -11.79 -1.17
CA PRO A 113 -11.95 -13.02 -0.50
C PRO A 113 -11.54 -14.12 -1.51
N ASP A 114 -12.08 -14.08 -2.72
CA ASP A 114 -11.74 -15.05 -3.77
C ASP A 114 -10.30 -14.89 -4.27
N SER A 115 -9.67 -13.73 -4.05
CA SER A 115 -8.28 -13.47 -4.41
C SER A 115 -7.25 -14.08 -3.45
N MET A 116 -7.66 -14.47 -2.24
CA MET A 116 -6.77 -15.10 -1.26
C MET A 116 -6.39 -16.51 -1.68
N SER A 117 -5.10 -16.85 -1.51
CA SER A 117 -4.61 -18.20 -1.77
C SER A 117 -5.22 -19.23 -0.82
N TYR A 118 -5.30 -20.48 -1.27
CA TYR A 118 -5.78 -21.60 -0.44
C TYR A 118 -5.00 -21.71 0.87
N VAL A 119 -3.67 -21.58 0.81
CA VAL A 119 -2.79 -21.65 1.99
C VAL A 119 -3.11 -20.56 3.01
N THR A 120 -3.39 -19.33 2.54
CA THR A 120 -3.75 -18.22 3.43
C THR A 120 -5.13 -18.41 4.04
N ARG A 121 -6.09 -18.97 3.29
CA ARG A 121 -7.44 -19.27 3.81
C ARG A 121 -7.42 -20.27 4.97
N GLU A 122 -6.56 -21.29 4.90
CA GLU A 122 -6.39 -22.28 5.97
C GLU A 122 -5.93 -21.67 7.31
N MET A 123 -5.32 -20.47 7.29
CA MET A 123 -4.94 -19.76 8.51
C MET A 123 -6.13 -19.17 9.27
N ASN A 124 -7.34 -19.16 8.68
CA ASN A 124 -8.57 -18.68 9.31
C ASN A 124 -8.48 -17.24 9.85
N ILE A 125 -7.64 -16.39 9.25
CA ILE A 125 -7.44 -14.98 9.66
C ILE A 125 -8.76 -14.21 9.62
N THR A 126 -9.57 -14.39 8.58
CA THR A 126 -10.87 -13.70 8.42
C THR A 126 -11.96 -14.19 9.37
N ALA A 127 -11.77 -15.36 9.98
CA ALA A 127 -12.69 -15.93 10.98
C ALA A 127 -12.19 -15.73 12.42
N TRP A 128 -11.07 -15.03 12.60
CA TRP A 128 -10.45 -14.79 13.90
C TRP A 128 -11.28 -13.82 14.75
N ASP A 129 -11.58 -14.19 16.00
CA ASP A 129 -12.25 -13.30 16.96
C ASP A 129 -11.25 -12.31 17.60
N TYR A 130 -10.80 -11.35 16.81
CA TYR A 130 -9.74 -10.41 17.20
C TYR A 130 -10.24 -9.20 17.99
N ARG A 131 -11.55 -8.91 18.01
CA ARG A 131 -12.09 -7.60 18.43
C ARG A 131 -11.80 -7.25 19.88
N ALA A 132 -11.69 -8.25 20.75
CA ALA A 132 -11.30 -8.04 22.15
C ALA A 132 -9.81 -7.68 22.30
N LEU A 133 -8.98 -8.09 21.34
CA LEU A 133 -7.54 -7.86 21.33
C LEU A 133 -7.13 -6.61 20.54
N LEU A 134 -7.81 -6.34 19.43
CA LEU A 134 -7.55 -5.20 18.56
C LEU A 134 -8.78 -4.27 18.56
N PRO A 135 -8.90 -3.35 19.55
CA PRO A 135 -9.97 -2.35 19.56
C PRO A 135 -9.78 -1.34 18.41
N GLU A 136 -10.85 -0.68 17.99
CA GLU A 136 -10.80 0.31 16.89
C GLU A 136 -9.78 1.43 17.11
N ARG A 137 -9.50 1.78 18.37
CA ARG A 137 -8.47 2.75 18.74
C ARG A 137 -7.63 2.23 19.89
N LEU A 138 -6.31 2.40 19.78
CA LEU A 138 -5.35 2.00 20.81
C LEU A 138 -4.15 2.94 20.80
N GLU A 139 -3.81 3.52 21.96
CA GLU A 139 -2.62 4.39 22.13
C GLU A 139 -2.53 5.54 21.11
N GLY A 140 -3.67 6.07 20.66
CA GLY A 140 -3.76 7.15 19.68
C GLY A 140 -3.63 6.74 18.21
N PHE A 141 -3.56 5.44 17.93
CA PHE A 141 -3.66 4.88 16.58
C PHE A 141 -5.08 4.37 16.32
N GLU A 142 -5.48 4.38 15.05
CA GLU A 142 -6.73 3.80 14.56
C GLU A 142 -6.47 2.48 13.85
N LEU A 143 -7.30 1.46 14.11
CA LEU A 143 -7.24 0.18 13.42
C LEU A 143 -7.78 0.36 11.99
N PHE A 144 -6.88 0.69 11.08
CA PHE A 144 -7.19 1.06 9.70
C PHE A 144 -7.46 -0.16 8.81
N ILE A 145 -6.58 -1.17 8.87
CA ILE A 145 -6.82 -2.49 8.24
C ILE A 145 -7.16 -3.47 9.34
N THR A 146 -8.17 -4.30 9.12
CA THR A 146 -8.64 -5.31 10.07
C THR A 146 -8.42 -6.74 9.53
N PRO A 147 -8.35 -7.75 10.40
CA PRO A 147 -8.27 -9.15 9.97
C PRO A 147 -9.46 -9.64 9.14
N GLU A 148 -10.59 -8.93 9.10
CA GLU A 148 -11.78 -9.31 8.30
C GLU A 148 -11.56 -9.13 6.81
N ALA A 149 -10.70 -8.18 6.44
CA ALA A 149 -10.38 -7.83 5.07
C ALA A 149 -8.87 -7.65 4.87
N PRO A 150 -8.06 -8.73 5.01
CA PRO A 150 -6.61 -8.64 4.85
C PRO A 150 -6.24 -8.16 3.45
N VAL A 151 -5.21 -7.33 3.37
CA VAL A 151 -4.80 -6.70 2.11
C VAL A 151 -3.60 -7.42 1.53
N ARG A 152 -3.72 -7.95 0.32
CA ARG A 152 -2.60 -8.57 -0.38
C ARG A 152 -1.59 -7.51 -0.83
N VAL A 153 -0.32 -7.73 -0.50
CA VAL A 153 0.80 -6.91 -0.95
C VAL A 153 1.82 -7.78 -1.71
N LEU A 154 3.03 -7.26 -1.92
CA LEU A 154 4.08 -7.95 -2.67
C LEU A 154 4.59 -9.23 -1.97
N ASN A 155 5.24 -10.09 -2.77
CA ASN A 155 5.99 -11.26 -2.31
C ASN A 155 5.17 -12.23 -1.45
N GLY A 156 3.87 -12.39 -1.76
CA GLY A 156 2.99 -13.33 -1.07
C GLY A 156 2.63 -12.92 0.36
N SER A 157 2.80 -11.63 0.69
CA SER A 157 2.43 -11.12 2.01
C SER A 157 1.02 -10.53 1.98
N TYR A 158 0.34 -10.62 3.12
CA TYR A 158 -0.94 -10.00 3.39
C TYR A 158 -0.80 -9.15 4.64
N ILE A 159 -1.25 -7.89 4.59
CA ILE A 159 -1.46 -7.08 5.79
C ILE A 159 -2.67 -7.69 6.50
N VAL A 160 -2.44 -8.23 7.68
CA VAL A 160 -3.49 -8.80 8.54
C VAL A 160 -4.21 -7.68 9.27
N PHE A 161 -3.45 -6.75 9.84
CA PHE A 161 -4.00 -5.51 10.38
C PHE A 161 -2.97 -4.39 10.37
N ASP A 162 -3.45 -3.15 10.42
CA ASP A 162 -2.65 -1.92 10.47
C ASP A 162 -3.25 -0.95 11.50
N TYR A 163 -2.47 -0.62 12.53
CA TYR A 163 -2.76 0.51 13.41
C TYR A 163 -2.02 1.75 12.93
N SER A 164 -2.76 2.74 12.42
CA SER A 164 -2.20 3.93 11.78
C SER A 164 -2.52 5.23 12.52
N ASP A 165 -1.55 6.14 12.56
CA ASP A 165 -1.71 7.56 12.86
C ASP A 165 -1.17 8.33 11.64
N PHE A 166 -2.09 8.73 10.75
CA PHE A 166 -1.75 9.40 9.50
C PHE A 166 -1.17 10.80 9.71
N THR A 167 -1.49 11.46 10.84
CA THR A 167 -0.93 12.78 11.16
C THR A 167 0.54 12.66 11.49
N LEU A 168 0.90 11.66 12.30
CA LEU A 168 2.29 11.34 12.64
C LEU A 168 3.00 10.52 11.55
N LYS A 169 2.34 10.16 10.45
CA LYS A 169 2.89 9.30 9.39
C LYS A 169 3.55 8.04 9.96
N SER A 170 2.90 7.45 10.96
CA SER A 170 3.44 6.34 11.73
C SER A 170 2.40 5.26 11.91
N ASN A 171 2.82 4.00 11.85
CA ASN A 171 1.93 2.86 12.03
C ASN A 171 2.64 1.62 12.58
N PHE A 172 1.83 0.63 12.94
CA PHE A 172 2.26 -0.72 13.27
C PHE A 172 1.42 -1.72 12.49
N ILE A 173 2.10 -2.58 11.74
CA ILE A 173 1.48 -3.57 10.86
C ILE A 173 1.89 -4.97 11.30
N ILE A 174 0.92 -5.89 11.30
CA ILE A 174 1.20 -7.32 11.25
C ILE A 174 0.88 -7.85 9.87
N TYR A 175 1.86 -8.54 9.30
CA TYR A 175 1.73 -9.27 8.04
C TYR A 175 1.59 -10.76 8.28
N TYR A 176 1.06 -11.47 7.29
CA TYR A 176 1.24 -12.91 7.10
C TYR A 176 1.88 -13.15 5.74
N ASN A 177 2.98 -13.90 5.68
CA ASN A 177 3.61 -14.31 4.42
C ASN A 177 3.31 -15.77 4.11
N GLU A 178 2.73 -16.03 2.94
CA GLU A 178 2.33 -17.38 2.53
C GLU A 178 3.52 -18.28 2.14
N PHE A 179 4.63 -17.69 1.69
CA PHE A 179 5.82 -18.46 1.29
C PHE A 179 6.69 -18.87 2.49
N ARG A 180 6.67 -18.08 3.56
CA ARG A 180 7.35 -18.37 4.84
C ARG A 180 6.45 -19.03 5.88
N CYS A 181 5.15 -19.07 5.60
CA CYS A 181 4.09 -19.50 6.52
C CYS A 181 4.25 -18.84 7.90
N GLU A 182 4.34 -17.51 7.92
CA GLU A 182 4.75 -16.76 9.11
C GLU A 182 4.09 -15.40 9.20
N PHE A 183 3.64 -15.05 10.41
CA PHE A 183 3.31 -13.69 10.77
C PHE A 183 4.56 -12.93 11.19
N PHE A 184 4.65 -11.64 10.89
CA PHE A 184 5.77 -10.78 11.29
C PHE A 184 5.31 -9.32 11.40
N GLY A 185 6.07 -8.53 12.17
CA GLY A 185 5.73 -7.13 12.44
C GLY A 185 6.65 -6.12 11.76
N GLU A 186 6.06 -5.02 11.29
CA GLU A 186 6.75 -3.81 10.85
C GLU A 186 6.17 -2.62 11.59
N ALA A 187 7.00 -1.66 11.97
CA ALA A 187 6.52 -0.34 12.34
C ALA A 187 7.05 0.70 11.36
N ARG A 188 6.27 1.75 11.15
CA ARG A 188 6.72 2.96 10.48
C ARG A 188 6.73 4.09 11.49
N ILE A 189 7.85 4.81 11.57
CA ILE A 189 8.00 5.99 12.43
C ILE A 189 8.39 7.15 11.52
N LEU A 190 7.52 8.14 11.37
CA LEU A 190 7.70 9.28 10.47
C LEU A 190 8.08 8.84 9.04
N ASN A 191 7.29 7.95 8.46
CA ASN A 191 7.53 7.28 7.17
C ASN A 191 8.75 6.34 7.06
N ILE A 192 9.55 6.17 8.12
CA ILE A 192 10.73 5.28 8.11
C ILE A 192 10.33 3.88 8.62
N PRO A 193 10.46 2.82 7.81
CA PRO A 193 10.11 1.46 8.22
C PRO A 193 11.18 0.84 9.11
N GLU A 194 10.74 0.05 10.09
CA GLU A 194 11.56 -0.71 11.03
C GLU A 194 10.97 -2.11 11.24
N MET A 195 11.78 -3.13 10.99
CA MET A 195 11.38 -4.53 11.24
C MET A 195 11.39 -4.85 12.74
N ASN A 196 10.41 -5.62 13.19
CA ASN A 196 10.35 -6.13 14.55
C ASN A 196 10.01 -7.62 14.57
N TYR A 197 10.91 -8.42 15.12
CA TYR A 197 10.78 -9.87 15.20
C TYR A 197 10.04 -10.37 16.46
N VAL A 198 9.65 -9.48 17.37
CA VAL A 198 8.93 -9.84 18.62
C VAL A 198 7.61 -10.56 18.32
N PHE A 199 6.96 -10.23 17.21
CA PHE A 199 5.65 -10.76 16.82
C PHE A 199 5.75 -11.94 15.85
N ASP A 200 6.97 -12.35 15.46
CA ASP A 200 7.17 -13.43 14.50
C ASP A 200 6.54 -14.72 14.99
N SER A 201 5.58 -15.29 14.26
CA SER A 201 4.83 -16.46 14.74
C SER A 201 4.33 -17.32 13.60
N LYS A 202 4.10 -18.60 13.86
CA LYS A 202 3.63 -19.56 12.84
C LYS A 202 2.11 -19.79 12.88
N SER A 203 1.43 -19.28 13.89
CA SER A 203 0.01 -19.54 14.11
C SER A 203 -0.70 -18.36 14.78
N LEU A 204 -2.01 -18.24 14.58
CA LEU A 204 -2.84 -17.21 15.23
C LEU A 204 -2.78 -17.27 16.77
N PRO A 205 -2.83 -18.44 17.44
CA PRO A 205 -2.72 -18.49 18.89
C PRO A 205 -1.38 -17.95 19.42
N GLU A 206 -0.27 -18.26 18.74
CA GLU A 206 1.05 -17.74 19.11
C GLU A 206 1.13 -16.22 18.88
N LEU A 207 0.58 -15.74 17.75
CA LEU A 207 0.47 -14.32 17.47
C LEU A 207 -0.35 -13.61 18.55
N GLU A 208 -1.49 -14.18 18.95
CA GLU A 208 -2.35 -13.64 20.01
C GLU A 208 -1.60 -13.46 21.34
N GLU A 209 -0.84 -14.46 21.78
CA GLU A 209 -0.05 -14.38 23.01
C GLU A 209 0.96 -13.22 22.94
N LYS A 210 1.63 -13.07 21.80
CA LYS A 210 2.61 -12.00 21.57
C LYS A 210 1.96 -10.63 21.53
N LEU A 211 0.80 -10.51 20.87
CA LEU A 211 0.02 -9.27 20.83
C LEU A 211 -0.47 -8.88 22.23
N LYS A 212 -1.01 -9.82 23.01
CA LYS A 212 -1.42 -9.58 24.41
C LYS A 212 -0.27 -9.09 25.27
N ALA A 213 0.94 -9.60 25.04
CA ALA A 213 2.12 -9.24 25.81
C ALA A 213 2.78 -7.92 25.39
N HIS A 214 2.72 -7.55 24.09
CA HIS A 214 3.63 -6.53 23.55
C HIS A 214 2.97 -5.43 22.69
N LEU A 215 1.70 -5.57 22.29
CA LEU A 215 1.07 -4.63 21.35
C LEU A 215 1.02 -3.20 21.91
N THR A 216 0.50 -3.03 23.13
CA THR A 216 0.34 -1.72 23.76
C THR A 216 1.69 -1.02 23.94
N ASP A 217 2.67 -1.72 24.50
CA ASP A 217 4.02 -1.19 24.70
C ASP A 217 4.66 -0.76 23.37
N ARG A 218 4.45 -1.55 22.31
CA ARG A 218 4.97 -1.23 20.98
C ARG A 218 4.34 0.03 20.39
N LEU A 219 3.03 0.19 20.49
CA LEU A 219 2.34 1.40 20.00
C LEU A 219 2.76 2.65 20.80
N GLN A 220 2.90 2.53 22.13
CA GLN A 220 3.42 3.61 22.96
C GLN A 220 4.85 4.01 22.58
N GLU A 221 5.71 3.04 22.29
CA GLU A 221 7.07 3.29 21.83
C GLU A 221 7.08 4.06 20.50
N ILE A 222 6.32 3.59 19.50
CA ILE A 222 6.19 4.23 18.18
C ILE A 222 5.72 5.67 18.36
N ARG A 223 4.66 5.91 19.14
CA ARG A 223 4.12 7.25 19.38
C ARG A 223 5.13 8.16 20.06
N ARG A 224 5.77 7.69 21.13
CA ARG A 224 6.79 8.46 21.85
C ARG A 224 7.94 8.86 20.94
N ARG A 225 8.42 7.95 20.09
CA ARG A 225 9.51 8.23 19.14
C ARG A 225 9.08 9.20 18.04
N SER A 226 7.85 9.08 17.56
CA SER A 226 7.29 10.00 16.55
C SER A 226 7.21 11.43 17.07
N LEU A 227 6.73 11.61 18.31
CA LEU A 227 6.60 12.92 18.96
C LEU A 227 7.92 13.51 19.44
N ALA A 228 8.97 12.70 19.63
CA ALA A 228 10.28 13.17 20.08
C ALA A 228 11.17 13.70 18.94
N ALA A 229 10.75 13.49 17.70
CA ALA A 229 11.46 13.94 16.51
C ALA A 229 10.85 15.20 15.87
N ASP A 230 9.73 15.68 16.42
CA ASP A 230 9.18 17.04 16.18
C ASP A 230 9.85 18.08 17.11
#